data_AF-A0A1H8HIW6-F1
#
_entry.id   AF-A0A1H8HIW6-F1
#
_cell.length_a   1.000
_cell.length_b   1.000
_cell.length_c   1.000
_cell.angle_alpha   90.00
_cell.angle_beta   90.00
_cell.angle_gamma   90.00
#
_symmetry.space_group_name_H-M   'P 1'
#
loop_
_entity.id
_entity.type
_entity.pdbx_description
1 polymer ?
#
loop_
_entity_poly.entity_id
_entity_poly.type
_entity_poly.pdbx_seq_one_letter_code
_entity_poly.pdbx_strand_id
1 'polypeptide(L)'
;MLKLFSAVFKLISSLLPFLEIVFISFFVSYPLQSSAVPIIVFIVLFIGTFFWLSLSLSVGWGLLGFLLFYVDLNAGWITGILMALVFAAVRFLLWKGMGWIKKR
;
A
#
# COMPACT_ATOMS: atom_id res chain seq x y z
N MET A 1 -1.89 24.49 -23.25
CA MET A 1 -1.01 23.33 -22.95
C MET A 1 -0.88 23.05 -21.45
N LEU A 2 -0.60 24.03 -20.59
CA LEU A 2 -0.44 23.82 -19.13
C LEU A 2 -1.63 23.11 -18.44
N LYS A 3 -2.87 23.41 -18.83
CA LYS A 3 -4.06 22.74 -18.30
C LYS A 3 -4.13 21.24 -18.67
N LEU A 4 -3.62 20.87 -19.84
CA LEU A 4 -3.63 19.51 -20.35
C LEU A 4 -2.58 18.66 -19.61
N PHE A 5 -1.38 19.21 -19.40
CA PHE A 5 -0.36 18.59 -18.54
C PHE A 5 -0.83 18.42 -17.10
N SER A 6 -1.51 19.42 -16.52
CA SER A 6 -2.07 19.31 -15.16
C SER A 6 -3.14 18.22 -15.06
N ALA A 7 -4.00 18.08 -16.09
CA ALA A 7 -5.02 17.04 -16.14
C ALA A 7 -4.40 15.64 -16.21
N VAL A 8 -3.38 15.44 -17.06
CA VAL A 8 -2.65 14.17 -17.16
C VAL A 8 -1.98 13.82 -15.83
N PHE A 9 -1.34 14.79 -15.17
CA PHE A 9 -0.68 14.56 -13.89
C PHE A 9 -1.67 14.21 -12.77
N LYS A 10 -2.85 14.85 -12.76
CA LYS A 10 -3.94 14.50 -11.83
C LYS A 10 -4.45 13.09 -12.09
N LEU A 11 -4.62 12.71 -13.35
CA LEU A 11 -5.04 11.36 -13.74
C LEU A 11 -4.04 10.30 -13.24
N ILE A 12 -2.74 10.51 -13.46
CA ILE A 12 -1.69 9.61 -12.96
C ILE A 12 -1.73 9.54 -11.42
N SER A 13 -1.86 10.68 -10.74
CA SER A 13 -1.95 10.70 -9.27
C SER A 13 -3.18 9.94 -8.74
N SER A 14 -4.27 9.90 -9.50
CA SER A 14 -5.48 9.15 -9.14
C SER A 14 -5.36 7.64 -9.40
N LEU A 15 -4.47 7.23 -10.30
CA LEU A 15 -4.19 5.82 -10.60
C LEU A 15 -3.18 5.20 -9.61
N LEU A 16 -2.35 6.04 -8.99
CA LEU A 16 -1.28 5.62 -8.08
C LEU A 16 -1.76 4.69 -6.93
N PRO A 17 -2.89 4.97 -6.25
CA PRO A 17 -3.45 4.05 -5.26
C PRO A 17 -3.78 2.67 -5.80
N PHE A 18 -4.28 2.58 -7.04
CA PHE A 18 -4.61 1.30 -7.66
C PHE A 18 -3.34 0.51 -8.00
N LEU A 19 -2.30 1.18 -8.51
CA LEU A 19 -0.99 0.58 -8.72
C LEU A 19 -0.38 0.06 -7.41
N GLU A 20 -0.54 0.80 -6.31
CA GLU A 20 -0.09 0.34 -4.99
C GLU A 20 -0.82 -0.91 -4.52
N ILE A 21 -2.15 -0.99 -4.69
CA ILE A 21 -2.91 -2.19 -4.30
C ILE A 21 -2.46 -3.40 -5.11
N VAL A 22 -2.28 -3.24 -6.43
CA VAL A 22 -1.76 -4.31 -7.29
C VAL A 22 -0.39 -4.74 -6.81
N PHE A 23 0.52 -3.79 -6.57
CA PHE A 23 1.86 -4.07 -6.07
C PHE A 23 1.83 -4.83 -4.73
N ILE A 24 1.10 -4.31 -3.74
CA ILE A 24 0.98 -4.93 -2.42
C ILE A 24 0.41 -6.34 -2.55
N SER A 25 -0.66 -6.53 -3.32
CA SER A 25 -1.30 -7.83 -3.48
C SER A 25 -0.36 -8.90 -4.04
N PHE A 26 0.49 -8.55 -5.00
CA PHE A 26 1.51 -9.45 -5.54
C PHE A 26 2.62 -9.75 -4.53
N PHE A 27 3.21 -8.73 -3.91
CA PHE A 27 4.37 -8.89 -3.04
C PHE A 27 4.03 -9.53 -1.69
N VAL A 28 2.88 -9.19 -1.09
CA VAL A 28 2.39 -9.83 0.14
C VAL A 28 2.17 -11.32 -0.06
N SER A 29 1.79 -11.73 -1.27
CA SER A 29 1.43 -13.13 -1.53
C SER A 29 2.59 -13.99 -2.00
N TYR A 30 3.71 -13.37 -2.39
CA TYR A 30 4.91 -14.08 -2.86
C TYR A 30 5.43 -15.10 -1.84
N PRO A 31 5.55 -14.80 -0.53
CA PRO A 31 6.05 -15.76 0.45
C PRO A 31 5.09 -16.92 0.72
N LEU A 32 3.80 -16.78 0.36
CA LEU A 32 2.74 -17.75 0.68
C LEU A 32 2.52 -18.80 -0.41
N GLN A 33 3.22 -18.69 -1.55
CA GLN A 33 3.20 -19.66 -2.67
C GLN A 33 1.80 -20.09 -3.15
N SER A 34 0.80 -19.22 -2.98
CA SER A 34 -0.60 -19.51 -3.34
C SER A 34 -1.13 -18.46 -4.31
N SER A 35 -1.69 -18.91 -5.44
CA SER A 35 -2.27 -18.05 -6.47
C SER A 35 -3.60 -17.41 -6.04
N ALA A 36 -4.26 -17.94 -5.01
CA ALA A 36 -5.51 -17.40 -4.49
C ALA A 36 -5.30 -16.20 -3.56
N VAL A 37 -4.21 -16.20 -2.79
CA VAL A 37 -3.89 -15.12 -1.83
C VAL A 37 -3.76 -13.73 -2.48
N PRO A 38 -3.07 -13.52 -3.62
CA PRO A 38 -2.98 -12.19 -4.22
C PRO A 38 -4.34 -11.67 -4.67
N ILE A 39 -5.22 -12.56 -5.17
CA ILE A 39 -6.57 -12.20 -5.58
C ILE A 39 -7.39 -11.76 -4.35
N ILE A 40 -7.33 -12.51 -3.26
CA ILE A 40 -8.04 -12.17 -2.02
C ILE A 40 -7.53 -10.85 -1.45
N VAL A 41 -6.21 -10.67 -1.34
CA VAL A 41 -5.59 -9.43 -0.83
C VAL A 41 -5.96 -8.24 -1.71
N PHE A 42 -5.93 -8.41 -3.04
CA PHE A 42 -6.36 -7.38 -3.99
C PHE A 42 -7.82 -6.97 -3.74
N ILE A 43 -8.74 -7.93 -3.68
CA ILE A 43 -10.17 -7.68 -3.48
C ILE A 43 -10.41 -6.97 -2.13
N VAL A 44 -9.79 -7.45 -1.06
CA VAL A 44 -9.96 -6.87 0.29
C VAL A 44 -9.44 -5.43 0.34
N LEU A 45 -8.24 -5.17 -0.18
CA LEU A 45 -7.66 -3.83 -0.19
C LEU A 45 -8.46 -2.90 -1.12
N PHE A 46 -8.89 -3.39 -2.28
CA PHE A 46 -9.70 -2.64 -3.25
C PHE A 46 -11.08 -2.28 -2.69
N ILE A 47 -11.78 -3.20 -2.02
CA ILE A 47 -13.03 -2.86 -1.33
C ILE A 47 -12.76 -1.86 -0.21
N GLY A 48 -11.68 -2.07 0.55
CA GLY A 48 -11.26 -1.18 1.62
C GLY A 48 -10.99 0.26 1.16
N THR A 49 -10.55 0.47 -0.08
CA THR A 49 -10.28 1.83 -0.58
C THR A 49 -11.53 2.67 -0.82
N PHE A 50 -12.70 2.04 -1.06
CA PHE A 50 -13.97 2.76 -1.17
C PHE A 50 -14.43 3.36 0.16
N PHE A 51 -14.13 2.69 1.27
CA PHE A 51 -14.49 3.18 2.61
C PHE A 51 -13.42 4.10 3.18
N TRP A 52 -12.15 3.67 3.09
CA TRP A 52 -11.04 4.35 3.77
C TRP A 52 -9.71 4.16 3.03
N LEU A 53 -9.55 4.90 1.93
CA LEU A 53 -8.37 4.85 1.05
C LEU A 53 -7.03 4.88 1.81
N SER A 54 -6.86 5.82 2.74
CA SER A 54 -5.60 5.97 3.49
C SER A 54 -5.34 4.82 4.45
N LEU A 55 -6.38 4.33 5.13
CA LEU A 55 -6.25 3.24 6.10
C LEU A 55 -5.99 1.91 5.39
N SER A 56 -6.75 1.61 4.33
CA SER A 56 -6.60 0.39 3.54
C SER A 56 -5.18 0.24 2.99
N LEU A 57 -4.65 1.30 2.36
CA LEU A 57 -3.27 1.29 1.87
C LEU A 57 -2.24 1.16 3.00
N SER A 58 -2.43 1.86 4.11
CA SER A 58 -1.48 1.79 5.24
C SER A 58 -1.44 0.38 5.84
N VAL A 59 -2.59 -0.29 5.97
CA VAL A 59 -2.67 -1.69 6.40
C VAL A 59 -2.02 -2.62 5.38
N GLY A 60 -2.23 -2.41 4.08
CA GLY A 60 -1.58 -3.18 3.02
C GLY A 60 -0.05 -3.10 3.07
N TRP A 61 0.50 -1.89 3.23
CA TRP A 61 1.93 -1.67 3.41
C TRP A 61 2.46 -2.29 4.71
N GLY A 62 1.67 -2.23 5.79
CA GLY A 62 2.01 -2.89 7.05
C GLY A 62 2.07 -4.42 6.92
N LEU A 63 1.11 -5.03 6.21
CA LEU A 63 1.13 -6.47 5.91
C LEU A 63 2.34 -6.87 5.07
N LEU A 64 2.71 -6.04 4.09
CA LEU A 64 3.92 -6.25 3.30
C LEU A 64 5.18 -6.22 4.18
N GLY A 65 5.29 -5.21 5.06
CA GLY A 65 6.40 -5.13 6.03
C GLY A 65 6.43 -6.31 7.00
N PHE A 66 5.27 -6.77 7.48
CA PHE A 66 5.19 -7.94 8.34
C PHE A 66 5.75 -9.19 7.64
N LEU A 67 5.25 -9.50 6.45
CA LEU A 67 5.58 -10.75 5.76
C LEU A 67 7.03 -10.78 5.27
N LEU A 68 7.55 -9.66 4.78
CA LEU A 68 8.94 -9.57 4.35
C LEU A 68 9.90 -9.87 5.51
N PHE A 69 9.61 -9.36 6.70
CA PHE A 69 10.49 -9.56 7.86
C PHE A 69 10.25 -10.89 8.58
N TYR A 70 8.99 -11.30 8.75
CA TYR A 70 8.65 -12.52 9.47
C TYR A 70 8.89 -13.78 8.62
N VAL A 71 8.51 -13.76 7.34
CA VAL A 71 8.56 -14.94 6.47
C VAL A 71 9.88 -15.00 5.70
N ASP A 72 10.25 -13.93 4.98
CA ASP A 72 11.45 -13.99 4.10
C ASP A 72 12.76 -13.86 4.88
N LEU A 73 12.82 -12.94 5.85
CA LEU A 73 14.01 -12.72 6.68
C LEU A 73 14.07 -13.61 7.93
N ASN A 74 13.05 -14.46 8.14
CA ASN A 74 12.92 -15.36 9.29
C ASN A 74 13.17 -14.66 10.63
N ALA A 75 12.73 -13.40 10.75
CA ALA A 75 12.83 -12.64 11.98
C ALA A 75 11.74 -13.07 12.96
N GLY A 76 11.94 -12.79 14.26
CA GLY A 76 10.92 -13.08 15.26
C GLY A 76 9.58 -12.38 14.99
N TRP A 77 8.48 -12.94 15.50
CA TRP A 77 7.14 -12.36 15.34
C TRP A 77 7.05 -10.91 15.85
N ILE A 78 7.78 -10.58 16.92
CA ILE A 78 7.88 -9.21 17.48
C ILE A 78 8.48 -8.25 16.46
N THR A 79 9.59 -8.63 15.81
CA THR A 79 10.23 -7.82 14.78
C THR A 79 9.34 -7.65 13.56
N GLY A 80 8.59 -8.69 13.17
CA GLY A 80 7.57 -8.59 12.11
C GLY A 80 6.49 -7.55 12.44
N ILE A 81 5.92 -7.58 13.64
CA ILE A 81 4.88 -6.62 14.07
C ILE A 81 5.44 -5.19 14.11
N LEU A 82 6.65 -5.01 14.64
CA LEU A 82 7.29 -3.69 14.67
C LEU A 82 7.48 -3.15 13.25
N MET A 83 7.96 -3.97 12.31
CA MET A 83 8.12 -3.55 10.92
C MET A 83 6.78 -3.27 10.24
N ALA A 84 5.74 -4.03 10.55
CA ALA A 84 4.38 -3.74 10.07
C ALA A 84 3.91 -2.34 10.47
N LEU A 85 4.12 -1.97 11.74
CA LEU A 85 3.80 -0.64 12.26
C LEU A 85 4.63 0.45 11.59
N VAL A 86 5.93 0.21 11.41
CA VAL A 86 6.84 1.18 10.75
C VAL A 86 6.39 1.42 9.30
N PHE A 87 6.15 0.38 8.51
CA PHE A 87 5.75 0.53 7.12
C PHE A 87 4.37 1.20 6.98
N ALA A 88 3.41 0.83 7.84
CA ALA A 88 2.11 1.48 7.89
C ALA A 88 2.22 2.97 8.25
N ALA A 89 3.04 3.31 9.25
CA ALA A 89 3.26 4.69 9.68
C ALA A 89 3.95 5.52 8.58
N VAL A 90 4.98 4.98 7.94
CA VAL A 90 5.66 5.66 6.82
C VAL A 90 4.67 5.94 5.70
N ARG A 91 3.84 4.96 5.31
CA ARG A 91 2.85 5.17 4.25
C ARG A 91 1.82 6.23 4.61
N PHE A 92 1.35 6.22 5.85
CA PHE A 92 0.42 7.23 6.37
C PHE A 92 1.03 8.64 6.34
N LEU A 93 2.30 8.77 6.73
CA LEU A 93 3.03 10.04 6.66
C LEU A 93 3.21 10.53 5.21
N LEU A 94 3.52 9.63 4.27
CA LEU A 94 3.59 9.96 2.84
C LEU A 94 2.25 10.48 2.32
N TRP A 95 1.14 9.85 2.70
CA TRP A 95 -0.20 10.32 2.36
C TRP A 95 -0.45 11.74 2.88
N LYS A 96 -0.14 12.00 4.16
CA LYS A 96 -0.27 13.33 4.75
C LYS A 96 0.60 14.36 4.03
N GLY A 97 1.85 14.03 3.72
CA GLY A 97 2.79 14.90 3.02
C GLY A 97 2.31 15.29 1.62
N MET A 98 1.81 14.32 0.84
CA MET A 98 1.21 14.60 -0.47
C MET A 98 -0.02 15.52 -0.38
N GLY A 99 -0.84 15.35 0.67
CA GLY A 99 -1.99 16.21 0.94
C GLY A 99 -1.61 17.66 1.26
N TRP A 100 -0.46 17.87 1.91
CA TRP A 100 0.06 19.22 2.19
C TRP A 100 0.58 19.91 0.92
N ILE A 101 1.29 19.17 0.07
CA ILE A 101 1.79 19.69 -1.21
C ILE A 101 0.63 20.09 -2.13
N LYS A 102 -0.46 19.34 -2.12
CA LYS A 102 -1.65 19.61 -2.96
C LYS A 102 -2.48 20.82 -2.49
N LYS A 103 -2.27 21.32 -1.27
CA LYS A 103 -2.96 22.48 -0.69
C LYS A 103 -2.21 23.81 -0.86
N ARG A 104 -0.91 23.76 -1.20
CA ARG A 104 -0.14 24.92 -1.67
C ARG A 104 -0.25 25.02 -3.18
#